data_AF-A0A432EM30-F1
#
_entry.id   AF-A0A432EM30-F1
#
_cell.length_a   1.000
_cell.length_b   1.000
_cell.length_c   1.000
_cell.angle_alpha   90.00
_cell.angle_beta   90.00
_cell.angle_gamma   90.00
#
_symmetry.space_group_name_H-M   'P 1'
#
loop_
_entity.id
_entity.type
_entity.pdbx_description
1 polymer ?
#
loop_
_entity_poly.entity_id
_entity_poly.type
_entity_poly.pdbx_seq_one_letter_code
_entity_poly.pdbx_strand_id
1 'polypeptide(L)'
;TLSPDKAEAVWPALRMNRVVTIGDLLRDPRNRERRLQALPLMLKREDESILTPGDDIRLEEFDRILFCGTSEAASAMEWILHNPNAFNYVLTGNDLPSSWLWRKLKQWRKRSATRA
;
A
#
# COMPACT_ATOMS: atom_id res chain seq x y z
N THR A 1 4.41 5.36 -8.01
CA THR A 1 3.00 5.58 -8.42
C THR A 1 2.22 4.37 -8.03
N LEU A 2 1.06 4.54 -7.42
CA LEU A 2 0.18 3.43 -7.08
C LEU A 2 -0.66 3.07 -8.30
N SER A 3 -0.08 2.32 -9.24
CA SER A 3 -0.72 1.86 -10.48
C SER A 3 -0.61 0.33 -10.61
N PRO A 4 -1.43 -0.32 -11.46
CA PRO A 4 -1.41 -1.78 -11.59
C PRO A 4 -0.03 -2.37 -11.92
N ASP A 5 0.78 -1.63 -12.68
CA ASP A 5 2.11 -2.01 -13.17
C ASP A 5 3.26 -1.73 -12.19
N LYS A 6 3.03 -0.91 -11.16
CA LYS A 6 4.08 -0.46 -10.21
C LYS A 6 3.78 -0.79 -8.75
N ALA A 7 2.57 -1.27 -8.47
CA ALA A 7 2.08 -1.49 -7.12
C ALA A 7 1.15 -2.71 -7.08
N GLU A 8 1.54 -3.82 -7.69
CA GLU A 8 0.73 -5.04 -7.84
C GLU A 8 0.12 -5.56 -6.54
N ALA A 9 0.82 -5.40 -5.41
CA ALA A 9 0.36 -5.85 -4.10
C ALA A 9 -0.65 -4.88 -3.46
N VAL A 10 -0.47 -3.57 -3.68
CA VAL A 10 -1.25 -2.51 -3.03
C VAL A 10 -2.49 -2.14 -3.84
N TRP A 11 -2.36 -2.11 -5.17
CA TRP A 11 -3.40 -1.69 -6.10
C TRP A 11 -4.75 -2.42 -5.89
N PRO A 12 -4.80 -3.76 -5.73
CA PRO A 12 -6.06 -4.47 -5.49
C PRO A 12 -6.74 -4.09 -4.17
N ALA A 13 -5.98 -3.65 -3.16
CA ALA A 13 -6.54 -3.19 -1.90
C ALA A 13 -7.18 -1.82 -2.02
N LEU A 14 -6.53 -0.90 -2.75
CA LEU A 14 -7.06 0.44 -3.06
C LEU A 14 -8.37 0.33 -3.86
N ARG A 15 -8.35 -0.50 -4.91
CA ARG A 15 -9.50 -0.93 -5.74
C ARG A 15 -10.71 -1.48 -4.98
N MET A 16 -10.50 -1.93 -3.74
CA MET A 16 -11.55 -2.47 -2.88
C MET A 16 -11.88 -1.53 -1.72
N ASN A 17 -11.47 -0.26 -1.82
CA ASN A 17 -11.64 0.77 -0.80
C ASN A 17 -11.12 0.34 0.58
N ARG A 18 -10.08 -0.49 0.62
CA ARG A 18 -9.39 -0.75 1.89
C ARG A 18 -8.60 0.48 2.27
N VAL A 19 -8.63 0.81 3.56
CA VAL A 19 -7.81 1.89 4.10
C VAL A 19 -6.35 1.45 4.07
N VAL A 20 -5.56 2.15 3.26
CA VAL A 20 -4.09 2.09 3.23
C VAL A 20 -3.61 3.52 3.43
N THR A 21 -2.68 3.73 4.33
CA THR A 21 -2.13 5.06 4.63
C THR A 21 -0.69 5.20 4.16
N ILE A 22 -0.20 6.43 4.04
CA ILE A 22 1.24 6.68 3.77
C ILE A 22 2.11 6.02 4.83
N GLY A 23 1.69 6.09 6.10
CA GLY A 23 2.39 5.46 7.22
C GLY A 23 2.51 3.95 7.10
N ASP A 24 1.54 3.27 6.48
CA ASP A 24 1.62 1.82 6.25
C ASP A 24 2.74 1.46 5.26
N LEU A 25 3.00 2.30 4.24
CA LEU A 25 4.11 2.10 3.30
C LEU A 25 5.48 2.41 3.92
N LEU A 26 5.50 3.14 5.03
CA LEU A 26 6.71 3.50 5.77
C LEU A 26 7.07 2.50 6.87
N ARG A 27 6.35 1.39 7.00
CA ARG A 27 6.70 0.30 7.93
C ARG A 27 7.76 -0.60 7.34
N ASP A 28 8.66 -1.11 8.18
CA ASP A 28 9.65 -2.10 7.75
C ASP A 28 8.96 -3.47 7.54
N PRO A 29 9.04 -4.07 6.33
CA PRO A 29 8.39 -5.34 6.04
C PRO A 29 9.01 -6.53 6.80
N ARG A 30 10.18 -6.36 7.43
CA ARG A 30 10.83 -7.37 8.29
C ARG A 30 10.43 -7.24 9.75
N ASN A 31 10.02 -6.04 10.16
CA ASN A 31 9.53 -5.74 11.51
C ASN A 31 8.62 -4.52 11.46
N ARG A 32 7.31 -4.74 11.39
CA ARG A 32 6.32 -3.67 11.18
C ARG A 32 6.27 -2.59 12.27
N GLU A 33 6.79 -2.89 13.46
CA GLU A 33 6.89 -1.92 14.57
C GLU A 33 8.02 -0.91 14.34
N ARG A 34 8.91 -1.19 13.37
CA ARG A 34 9.94 -0.27 12.91
C ARG A 34 9.46 0.52 11.69
N ARG A 35 9.94 1.75 11.63
CA ARG A 35 9.75 2.63 10.49
C ARG A 35 10.96 2.56 9.56
N LEU A 36 10.72 2.54 8.26
CA LEU A 36 11.73 2.77 7.24
C LEU A 36 12.35 4.16 7.42
N GLN A 37 13.65 4.27 7.12
CA GLN A 37 14.35 5.55 7.11
C GLN A 37 14.02 6.33 5.82
N ALA A 38 12.75 6.72 5.71
CA ALA A 38 12.20 7.51 4.63
C ALA A 38 11.18 8.52 5.16
N LEU A 39 11.08 9.64 4.45
CA LEU A 39 10.15 10.73 4.72
C LEU A 39 9.35 11.01 3.44
N PRO A 40 8.02 11.10 3.52
CA PRO A 40 7.22 11.51 2.38
C PRO A 40 7.38 13.03 2.18
N LEU A 41 7.81 13.42 0.98
CA LEU A 41 8.01 14.82 0.61
C LEU A 41 6.79 15.41 -0.09
N MET A 42 6.08 14.59 -0.86
CA MET A 42 4.92 15.04 -1.61
C MET A 42 4.00 13.87 -1.95
N LEU A 43 2.70 14.10 -1.87
CA LEU A 43 1.67 13.30 -2.52
C LEU A 43 1.07 14.13 -3.66
N LYS A 44 1.04 13.57 -4.87
CA LYS A 44 0.31 14.14 -6.01
C LYS A 44 -0.88 13.24 -6.34
N ARG A 45 -2.08 13.81 -6.28
CA ARG A 45 -3.36 13.18 -6.59
C ARG A 45 -4.01 13.98 -7.70
N GLU A 46 -4.18 13.35 -8.86
CA GLU A 46 -4.65 14.05 -10.06
C GLU A 46 -3.82 15.32 -10.33
N ASP A 47 -4.45 16.50 -10.22
CA ASP A 47 -3.84 17.82 -10.39
C ASP A 47 -3.48 18.51 -9.06
N GLU A 48 -3.84 17.93 -7.92
CA GLU A 48 -3.52 18.45 -6.60
C GLU A 48 -2.20 17.88 -6.06
N SER A 49 -1.48 18.70 -5.30
CA SER A 49 -0.28 18.28 -4.58
C SER A 49 -0.36 18.66 -3.10
N ILE A 50 -0.03 17.69 -2.25
CA ILE A 50 0.10 17.84 -0.81
C ILE A 50 1.59 17.71 -0.49
N LEU A 51 2.21 18.80 -0.04
CA LEU A 51 3.60 18.81 0.42
C LEU A 51 3.68 18.27 1.85
N THR A 52 4.74 17.51 2.13
CA THR A 52 5.00 16.90 3.45
C THR A 52 3.75 16.24 4.03
N PRO A 53 3.15 15.28 3.32
CA PRO A 53 1.88 14.68 3.74
C PRO A 53 2.06 13.93 5.08
N GLY A 54 1.01 13.95 5.90
CA GLY A 54 0.96 13.20 7.15
C GLY A 54 0.91 11.68 6.92
N ASP A 55 1.29 10.93 7.95
CA ASP A 55 1.29 9.46 7.91
C ASP A 55 -0.12 8.87 7.80
N ASP A 56 -1.13 9.58 8.29
CA ASP A 56 -2.54 9.17 8.33
C ASP A 56 -3.28 9.40 7.00
N ILE A 57 -2.63 10.07 6.03
CA ILE A 57 -3.24 10.31 4.72
C ILE A 57 -3.55 8.98 4.04
N ARG A 58 -4.83 8.82 3.70
CA ARG A 58 -5.34 7.66 2.96
C ARG A 58 -4.90 7.75 1.50
N LEU A 59 -4.33 6.66 1.03
CA LEU A 59 -3.90 6.49 -0.34
C LEU A 59 -5.05 6.07 -1.23
N GLU A 60 -5.00 6.54 -2.48
CA GLU A 60 -5.96 6.26 -3.54
C GLU A 60 -5.25 5.72 -4.78
N GLU A 61 -6.05 5.20 -5.71
CA GLU A 61 -5.56 4.76 -7.01
C GLU A 61 -4.83 5.91 -7.72
N PHE A 62 -3.72 5.59 -8.38
CA PHE A 62 -2.89 6.53 -9.15
C PHE A 62 -2.18 7.62 -8.35
N ASP A 63 -2.26 7.59 -7.02
CA ASP A 63 -1.47 8.46 -6.15
C ASP A 63 0.03 8.33 -6.48
N ARG A 64 0.68 9.48 -6.61
CA ARG A 64 2.12 9.59 -6.85
C ARG A 64 2.78 10.15 -5.61
N ILE A 65 3.56 9.33 -4.93
CA ILE A 65 4.24 9.74 -3.70
C ILE A 65 5.72 9.89 -4.00
N LEU A 66 6.29 11.01 -3.58
CA LEU A 66 7.73 11.26 -3.57
C LEU A 66 8.24 11.06 -2.15
N PHE A 67 9.23 10.19 -2.00
CA PHE A 67 9.93 9.98 -0.74
C PHE A 67 11.38 10.45 -0.87
N CYS A 68 11.97 10.92 0.22
CA CYS A 68 13.42 10.87 0.42
C CYS A 68 13.73 9.83 1.49
N GLY A 69 14.91 9.22 1.42
CA GLY A 69 15.29 8.17 2.35
C GLY A 69 16.53 7.43 1.89
N THR A 70 16.87 6.36 2.61
CA THR A 70 18.00 5.52 2.25
C THR A 70 17.67 4.55 1.10
N SER A 71 18.70 4.01 0.45
CA SER A 71 18.53 2.98 -0.58
C SER A 71 17.83 1.73 -0.02
N GLU A 72 18.11 1.36 1.23
CA GLU A 72 17.47 0.23 1.90
C GLU A 72 15.98 0.49 2.11
N ALA A 73 15.60 1.71 2.49
CA ALA A 73 14.20 2.10 2.61
C ALA A 73 13.49 2.04 1.25
N ALA A 74 14.14 2.49 0.18
CA ALA A 74 13.60 2.38 -1.18
C ALA A 74 13.38 0.92 -1.59
N SER A 75 14.37 0.04 -1.39
CA SER A 75 14.23 -1.40 -1.69
C SER A 75 13.16 -2.09 -0.84
N ALA A 76 13.03 -1.73 0.43
CA ALA A 76 12.01 -2.28 1.30
C ALA A 76 10.59 -1.82 0.90
N MET A 77 10.45 -0.56 0.50
CA MET A 77 9.18 -0.05 -0.01
C MET A 77 8.79 -0.70 -1.34
N GLU A 78 9.75 -0.86 -2.26
CA GLU A 78 9.56 -1.59 -3.52
C GLU A 78 9.07 -3.03 -3.26
N TRP A 79 9.66 -3.69 -2.26
CA TRP A 79 9.23 -5.01 -1.82
C TRP A 79 7.79 -5.03 -1.31
N ILE A 80 7.37 -4.03 -0.53
CA ILE A 80 5.97 -3.89 -0.09
C ILE A 80 5.04 -3.72 -1.29
N LEU A 81 5.42 -2.90 -2.28
CA LEU A 81 4.59 -2.61 -3.45
C LEU A 81 4.34 -3.82 -4.35
N HIS A 82 5.28 -4.78 -4.38
CA HIS A 82 5.24 -5.93 -5.29
C HIS A 82 4.98 -7.27 -4.60
N ASN A 83 5.15 -7.37 -3.28
CA ASN A 83 4.93 -8.61 -2.55
C ASN A 83 3.65 -8.55 -1.70
N PRO A 84 2.59 -9.28 -2.08
CA PRO A 84 1.34 -9.32 -1.32
C PRO A 84 1.47 -9.78 0.13
N ASN A 85 2.41 -10.66 0.45
CA ASN A 85 2.64 -11.11 1.81
C ASN A 85 3.24 -9.98 2.65
N ALA A 86 4.26 -9.30 2.13
CA ALA A 86 4.87 -8.16 2.79
C ALA A 86 3.85 -7.03 3.03
N PHE A 87 3.06 -6.69 2.00
CA PHE A 87 1.99 -5.71 2.12
C PHE A 87 0.95 -6.10 3.19
N ASN A 88 0.50 -7.35 3.20
CA ASN A 88 -0.47 -7.82 4.18
C ASN A 88 0.08 -7.79 5.61
N TYR A 89 1.35 -8.18 5.77
CA TYR A 89 2.04 -8.14 7.06
C TYR A 89 2.14 -6.71 7.59
N VAL A 90 2.61 -5.75 6.79
CA VAL A 90 2.72 -4.36 7.23
C VAL A 90 1.35 -3.76 7.58
N LEU A 91 0.30 -4.10 6.82
CA LEU A 91 -1.04 -3.55 7.00
C LEU A 91 -1.79 -4.16 8.20
N THR A 92 -1.64 -5.46 8.47
CA THR A 92 -2.49 -6.17 9.45
C THR A 92 -1.75 -6.67 10.68
N GLY A 93 -0.43 -6.80 10.61
CA GLY A 93 0.40 -7.39 11.66
C GLY A 93 0.24 -8.89 11.88
N ASN A 94 -0.64 -9.55 11.12
CA ASN A 94 -0.74 -10.99 11.11
C ASN A 94 -0.07 -11.54 9.86
N ASP A 95 0.82 -12.53 10.02
CA ASP A 95 1.30 -13.41 8.95
C ASP A 95 0.20 -14.37 8.51
N LEU A 96 -0.96 -13.84 8.14
CA LEU A 96 -2.03 -14.66 7.59
C LEU A 96 -1.58 -15.16 6.22
N PRO A 97 -1.74 -16.47 5.94
CA PRO A 97 -1.45 -17.00 4.62
C PRO A 97 -2.22 -16.19 3.57
N SER A 98 -1.50 -15.72 2.55
CA SER A 98 -2.01 -14.97 1.38
C SER A 98 -3.41 -15.40 0.94
N SER A 99 -3.65 -16.71 0.94
CA SER A 99 -4.93 -17.36 0.62
C SER A 99 -6.13 -16.80 1.38
N TRP A 100 -6.04 -16.40 2.64
CA TRP A 100 -7.22 -15.96 3.40
C TRP A 100 -7.73 -14.59 2.96
N LEU A 101 -6.80 -13.64 2.78
CA LEU A 101 -7.15 -12.29 2.36
C LEU A 101 -7.50 -12.26 0.87
N TRP A 102 -6.73 -12.91 0.00
CA TRP A 102 -7.07 -13.06 -1.42
C TRP A 102 -8.38 -13.82 -1.64
N ARG A 103 -8.73 -14.78 -0.76
CA ARG A 103 -10.04 -15.44 -0.78
C ARG A 103 -11.16 -14.48 -0.38
N LYS A 104 -10.97 -13.59 0.60
CA LYS A 104 -11.94 -12.53 0.90
C LYS A 104 -12.07 -11.54 -0.26
N LEU A 105 -10.97 -11.08 -0.87
CA LEU A 105 -10.98 -10.26 -2.08
C LEU A 105 -11.76 -10.95 -3.24
N LYS A 106 -11.47 -12.23 -3.51
CA LYS A 106 -12.20 -13.02 -4.53
C LYS A 106 -13.68 -13.20 -4.21
N GLN A 107 -14.04 -13.39 -2.94
CA GLN A 107 -15.45 -13.53 -2.51
C GLN A 107 -16.23 -12.23 -2.64
N TRP A 108 -15.62 -11.07 -2.36
CA TRP A 108 -16.24 -9.77 -2.59
C TRP A 108 -16.48 -9.52 -4.07
N ARG A 109 -15.52 -9.87 -4.94
CA ARG A 109 -15.69 -9.78 -6.40
C ARG A 109 -16.84 -10.64 -6.95
N LYS A 110 -17.11 -11.80 -6.34
CA LYS A 110 -18.24 -12.67 -6.71
C LYS A 110 -19.61 -12.07 -6.34
N ARG A 111 -19.70 -11.29 -5.26
CA ARG A 111 -20.97 -10.68 -4.81
C ARG A 111 -21.44 -9.53 -5.72
N SER A 112 -20.51 -8.81 -6.33
CA SER A 112 -20.83 -7.72 -7.27
C SER A 112 -21.20 -8.22 -8.67
N ALA A 113 -20.86 -9.46 -9.03
CA ALA A 113 -21.19 -10.07 -10.33
C ALA A 113 -22.55 -10.81 -10.35
N THR A 114 -23.27 -10.85 -9.23
CA THR A 114 -24.61 -11.48 -9.11
C THR A 114 -25.72 -10.43 -8.93
N ARG A 115 -25.42 -9.15 -9.15
CA ARG A 115 -26.39 -8.04 -9.12
C ARG A 115 -26.34 -7.18 -10.39
N ALA A 116 -26.06 -7.81 -11.54
CA ALA A 116 -26.28 -7.26 -12.87
C ALA A 116 -27.34 -8.10 -13.57
#